data_AF-A0AAQ3RHS3-F1
#
_entry.id   AF-A0AAQ3RHS3-F1
#
_cell.length_a   1.000
_cell.length_b   1.000
_cell.length_c   1.000
_cell.angle_alpha   90.00
_cell.angle_beta   90.00
_cell.angle_gamma   90.00
#
_symmetry.space_group_name_H-M   'P 1'
#
loop_
_entity.id
_entity.type
_entity.pdbx_description
1 polymer ?
#
loop_
_entity_poly.entity_id
_entity_poly.type
_entity_poly.pdbx_seq_one_letter_code
_entity_poly.pdbx_strand_id
1 'polypeptide(L)'
;MVVDTRCEDDSLPNIKWVLDLAKAAVLRHGVRGLVIDPYNELDHQRPPNQTETEYVSQMLTLIKRFAQHHGCHVWFVAHPRQLHNWVGDPPNLYDISGSAHFINKCDNGIVIHRNRDPEAGPVDQVKVCVRKVRNKVAGTIGEAILLYNR
;
A
#
# COMPACT_ATOMS: atom_id res chain seq x y z
N MET A 1 0.41 7.79 12.51
CA MET A 1 -1.05 7.97 12.31
C MET A 1 -1.51 6.88 11.37
N VAL A 2 -2.56 6.15 11.73
CA VAL A 2 -3.20 5.17 10.85
C VAL A 2 -4.55 5.75 10.47
N VAL A 3 -4.84 5.80 9.17
CA VAL A 3 -6.16 6.19 8.66
C VAL A 3 -6.78 4.92 8.10
N ASP A 4 -7.72 4.37 8.86
CA ASP A 4 -8.54 3.23 8.43
C ASP A 4 -9.72 3.77 7.63
N THR A 5 -9.79 3.40 6.35
CA THR A 5 -10.85 3.85 5.45
C THR A 5 -12.13 3.03 5.58
N ARG A 6 -12.14 1.96 6.39
CA ARG A 6 -13.30 1.09 6.64
C ARG A 6 -14.35 1.71 7.57
N CYS A 7 -14.30 3.02 7.78
CA CYS A 7 -15.18 3.71 8.72
C CYS A 7 -16.59 3.87 8.14
N GLU A 8 -17.62 3.55 8.93
CA GLU A 8 -19.06 3.53 8.60
C GLU A 8 -19.68 4.93 8.31
N ASP A 9 -18.89 5.93 7.91
CA ASP A 9 -19.40 7.27 7.57
C ASP A 9 -19.85 7.29 6.09
N ASP A 10 -21.04 7.84 5.81
CA ASP A 10 -21.76 7.73 4.52
C ASP A 10 -21.00 8.33 3.30
N SER A 11 -19.85 8.97 3.52
CA SER A 11 -18.97 9.49 2.47
C SER A 11 -17.56 8.90 2.55
N LEU A 12 -17.14 8.20 1.49
CA LEU A 12 -15.78 7.70 1.36
C LEU A 12 -14.79 8.89 1.41
N PRO A 13 -13.68 8.80 2.16
CA PRO A 13 -12.70 9.88 2.22
C PRO A 13 -11.92 9.97 0.90
N ASN A 14 -11.82 11.17 0.33
CA ASN A 14 -10.94 11.40 -0.81
C ASN A 14 -9.47 11.52 -0.35
N ILE A 15 -8.52 11.17 -1.22
CA ILE A 15 -7.08 11.20 -0.85
C ILE A 15 -6.61 12.58 -0.38
N LYS A 16 -7.17 13.66 -0.95
CA LYS A 16 -6.77 15.02 -0.58
C LYS A 16 -7.13 15.32 0.88
N TRP A 17 -8.31 14.90 1.33
CA TRP A 17 -8.76 15.03 2.71
C TRP A 17 -7.84 14.25 3.65
N VAL A 18 -7.48 13.00 3.30
CA VAL A 18 -6.54 12.19 4.09
C VAL A 18 -5.19 12.90 4.24
N LEU A 19 -4.66 13.46 3.16
CA LEU A 19 -3.38 14.19 3.17
C LEU A 19 -3.47 15.52 3.93
N ASP A 20 -4.61 16.22 3.86
CA ASP A 20 -4.85 17.46 4.60
C ASP A 20 -4.92 17.18 6.13
N LEU A 21 -5.58 16.08 6.54
CA LEU A 21 -5.59 15.61 7.92
C LEU A 21 -4.18 15.20 8.39
N ALA A 22 -3.46 14.45 7.56
CA ALA A 22 -2.09 14.04 7.86
C ALA A 22 -1.15 15.25 7.98
N LYS A 23 -1.32 16.26 7.13
CA LYS A 23 -0.58 17.53 7.22
C LYS A 23 -0.82 18.19 8.57
N ALA A 24 -2.07 18.28 9.02
CA ALA A 24 -2.38 18.85 10.33
C ALA A 24 -1.71 18.05 11.46
N ALA A 25 -1.72 16.72 11.39
CA ALA A 25 -1.08 15.86 12.38
C ALA A 25 0.46 16.00 12.38
N VAL A 26 1.09 16.13 11.21
CA VAL A 26 2.54 16.40 11.09
C VAL A 26 2.88 17.73 11.74
N LEU A 27 2.14 18.80 11.42
CA LEU A 27 2.44 20.15 11.88
C LEU A 27 2.15 20.35 13.37
N ARG A 28 1.09 19.75 13.90
CA ARG A 28 0.66 19.93 15.30
C ARG A 28 1.32 18.94 16.26
N HIS A 29 1.54 17.71 15.82
CA HIS A 29 1.97 16.62 16.70
C HIS A 29 3.31 16.00 16.28
N GLY A 30 3.95 16.51 15.22
CA GLY A 30 5.24 16.01 14.79
C GLY A 30 5.21 14.60 14.20
N VAL A 31 4.04 14.12 13.76
CA VAL A 31 3.91 12.78 13.15
C VAL A 31 4.89 12.63 11.97
N ARG A 32 5.53 11.45 11.87
CA ARG A 32 6.49 11.10 10.79
C ARG A 32 6.11 9.82 10.04
N GLY A 33 4.98 9.21 10.38
CA GLY A 33 4.47 7.99 9.76
C GLY A 33 2.98 8.07 9.49
N LEU A 34 2.59 7.74 8.26
CA LEU A 34 1.20 7.62 7.81
C LEU A 34 0.97 6.22 7.23
N VAL A 35 -0.12 5.57 7.62
CA VAL A 35 -0.59 4.32 7.01
C VAL A 35 -1.96 4.57 6.40
N ILE A 36 -2.11 4.23 5.12
CA ILE A 36 -3.38 4.28 4.37
C ILE A 36 -3.74 2.83 4.00
N ASP A 37 -4.83 2.31 4.54
CA ASP A 37 -5.21 0.89 4.46
C ASP A 37 -6.75 0.68 4.50
N PRO A 38 -7.39 0.03 3.50
CA PRO A 38 -6.91 -0.25 2.13
C PRO A 38 -7.31 0.84 1.12
N TYR A 39 -6.49 1.10 0.09
CA TYR A 39 -6.76 2.24 -0.81
C TYR A 39 -8.03 2.12 -1.67
N ASN A 40 -8.54 0.91 -1.89
CA ASN A 40 -9.70 0.67 -2.73
C ASN A 40 -10.96 1.34 -2.19
N GLU A 41 -10.97 1.70 -0.91
CA GLU A 41 -12.11 2.33 -0.23
C GLU A 41 -12.03 3.86 -0.21
N LEU A 42 -10.99 4.47 -0.80
CA LEU A 42 -11.00 5.92 -1.01
C LEU A 42 -12.09 6.28 -2.03
N ASP A 43 -12.71 7.46 -1.91
CA ASP A 43 -13.71 7.90 -2.89
C ASP A 43 -13.04 8.08 -4.26
N HIS A 44 -13.36 7.18 -5.19
CA HIS A 44 -12.93 7.29 -6.57
C HIS A 44 -13.90 8.23 -7.29
N GLN A 45 -13.89 9.52 -6.94
CA GLN A 45 -14.47 10.60 -7.76
C GLN A 45 -13.68 10.77 -9.05
N ARG A 46 -13.61 9.69 -9.84
CA ARG A 46 -12.93 9.62 -11.12
C ARG A 46 -13.82 10.39 -12.10
N PRO A 47 -13.31 11.49 -12.69
CA PRO A 47 -14.03 12.16 -13.77
C PRO A 47 -14.36 11.16 -14.88
N PRO A 48 -15.48 11.31 -15.59
CA PRO A 48 -15.92 10.34 -16.62
C PRO A 48 -14.87 10.06 -17.69
N ASN A 49 -13.99 11.04 -17.96
CA ASN A 49 -12.96 10.98 -19.00
C ASN A 49 -11.58 10.54 -18.48
N GLN A 50 -11.47 10.08 -17.24
CA GLN A 50 -10.20 9.63 -16.65
C GLN A 50 -10.19 8.11 -16.48
N THR A 51 -9.13 7.44 -16.91
CA THR A 51 -8.95 6.00 -16.66
C THR A 51 -8.56 5.73 -15.20
N GLU A 52 -8.84 4.52 -14.70
CA GLU A 52 -8.41 4.10 -13.35
C GLU A 52 -6.89 4.22 -13.18
N THR A 53 -6.13 3.82 -14.19
CA THR A 53 -4.66 3.92 -14.20
C THR A 53 -4.18 5.36 -14.07
N GLU A 54 -4.78 6.32 -14.78
CA GLU A 54 -4.43 7.75 -14.66
C GLU A 54 -4.77 8.29 -13.28
N TYR A 55 -5.95 7.93 -12.75
CA TYR A 55 -6.38 8.32 -11.41
C TYR A 55 -5.40 7.82 -10.34
N VAL A 56 -5.08 6.52 -10.35
CA VAL A 56 -4.10 5.90 -9.44
C VAL A 56 -2.74 6.58 -9.58
N SER A 57 -2.30 6.86 -10.82
CA SER A 57 -1.06 7.58 -11.09
C SER A 57 -1.02 8.95 -10.42
N GLN A 58 -2.10 9.73 -10.52
CA GLN A 58 -2.20 11.07 -9.93
C GLN A 58 -2.22 11.00 -8.40
N MET A 59 -3.05 10.10 -7.84
CA MET A 59 -3.13 9.86 -6.39
C MET A 59 -1.76 9.53 -5.80
N LEU A 60 -1.04 8.56 -6.38
CA LEU A 60 0.31 8.18 -5.94
C LEU A 60 1.32 9.33 -6.04
N THR A 61 1.12 10.26 -6.98
CA THR A 61 1.96 11.46 -7.10
C THR A 61 1.72 12.42 -5.95
N LEU A 62 0.46 12.63 -5.56
CA LEU A 62 0.10 13.46 -4.40
C LEU A 62 0.71 12.90 -3.11
N ILE A 63 0.56 11.59 -2.91
CA ILE A 63 1.12 10.88 -1.74
C ILE A 63 2.64 11.01 -1.69
N LYS A 64 3.32 10.76 -2.82
CA LYS A 64 4.78 10.88 -2.90
C LYS A 64 5.25 12.30 -2.59
N ARG A 65 4.58 13.32 -3.14
CA ARG A 65 4.88 14.73 -2.86
C ARG A 65 4.67 15.06 -1.38
N PHE A 66 3.59 14.57 -0.77
CA PHE A 66 3.33 14.75 0.65
C PHE A 66 4.47 14.15 1.51
N ALA A 67 4.85 12.90 1.23
CA ALA A 67 5.93 12.20 1.95
C ALA A 67 7.25 13.00 1.90
N GLN A 68 7.61 13.48 0.71
CA GLN A 68 8.83 14.28 0.49
C GLN A 68 8.77 15.65 1.17
N HIS A 69 7.67 16.37 1.02
CA HIS A 69 7.53 17.73 1.54
C HIS A 69 7.48 17.78 3.07
N HIS A 70 6.88 16.75 3.69
CA HIS A 70 6.68 16.70 5.14
C HIS A 70 7.66 15.79 5.88
N GLY A 71 8.62 15.19 5.18
CA GLY A 71 9.56 14.23 5.78
C GLY A 71 8.84 13.07 6.47
N CYS A 72 7.73 12.61 5.89
CA CYS A 72 6.84 11.62 6.47
C CYS A 72 6.93 10.31 5.68
N HIS A 73 7.10 9.18 6.36
CA HIS A 73 7.05 7.87 5.74
C HIS A 73 5.59 7.45 5.54
N VAL A 74 5.20 7.16 4.30
CA VAL A 74 3.83 6.76 3.98
C VAL A 74 3.79 5.30 3.56
N TRP A 75 3.10 4.48 4.33
CA TRP A 75 2.69 3.12 3.99
C TRP A 75 1.38 3.17 3.24
N PHE A 76 1.34 2.49 2.10
CA PHE A 76 0.16 2.41 1.24
C PHE A 76 -0.18 0.95 0.98
N VAL A 77 -1.28 0.47 1.56
CA VAL A 77 -1.66 -0.94 1.51
C VAL A 77 -2.56 -1.17 0.30
N ALA A 78 -2.13 -2.10 -0.56
CA ALA A 78 -2.77 -2.41 -1.82
C ALA A 78 -3.00 -3.91 -1.97
N HIS A 79 -4.16 -4.28 -2.50
CA HIS A 79 -4.51 -5.68 -2.71
C HIS A 79 -4.09 -6.17 -4.10
N PRO A 80 -3.58 -7.41 -4.21
CA PRO A 80 -3.39 -8.03 -5.50
C PRO A 80 -4.75 -8.24 -6.18
N ARG A 81 -4.79 -8.15 -7.50
CA ARG A 81 -5.91 -8.60 -8.32
C ARG A 81 -6.11 -10.10 -8.14
N GLN A 82 -7.30 -10.59 -8.48
CA GLN A 82 -7.54 -12.03 -8.52
C GLN A 82 -6.59 -12.70 -9.52
N LEU A 83 -5.77 -13.63 -9.02
CA LEU A 83 -4.83 -14.40 -9.82
C LEU A 83 -5.49 -15.68 -10.31
N HIS A 84 -5.60 -15.85 -11.62
CA HIS A 84 -6.07 -17.09 -12.23
C HIS A 84 -4.99 -18.16 -12.12
N ASN A 85 -5.35 -19.40 -11.77
CA ASN A 85 -4.43 -20.53 -11.62
C ASN A 85 -3.29 -20.26 -10.63
N TRP A 86 -3.58 -19.52 -9.55
CA TRP A 86 -2.59 -19.24 -8.53
C TRP A 86 -2.18 -20.52 -7.78
N VAL A 87 -0.87 -20.77 -7.74
CA VAL A 87 -0.28 -21.99 -7.17
C VAL A 87 0.10 -21.85 -5.68
N GLY A 88 -0.27 -20.73 -5.05
CA GLY A 88 0.02 -20.48 -3.63
C GLY A 88 1.28 -19.67 -3.36
N ASP A 89 2.03 -19.25 -4.38
CA ASP A 89 3.26 -18.45 -4.21
C ASP A 89 2.98 -16.96 -3.90
N PRO A 90 3.91 -16.22 -3.26
CA PRO A 90 3.76 -14.78 -3.07
C PRO A 90 3.46 -14.04 -4.40
N PRO A 91 2.45 -13.15 -4.45
CA PRO A 91 2.13 -12.41 -5.68
C PRO A 91 3.29 -11.50 -6.10
N ASN A 92 3.36 -11.20 -7.40
CA ASN A 92 4.29 -10.19 -7.88
C ASN A 92 3.78 -8.79 -7.51
N LEU A 93 4.71 -7.85 -7.36
CA LEU A 93 4.43 -6.43 -7.26
C LEU A 93 3.57 -5.90 -8.44
N TYR A 94 3.70 -6.46 -9.63
CA TYR A 94 2.86 -6.12 -10.79
C TYR A 94 1.43 -6.66 -10.72
N ASP A 95 1.12 -7.53 -9.75
CA ASP A 95 -0.21 -8.10 -9.58
C ASP A 95 -1.15 -7.21 -8.76
N ILE A 96 -0.73 -6.02 -8.34
CA ILE A 96 -1.61 -5.07 -7.67
C ILE A 96 -2.75 -4.65 -8.63
N SER A 97 -3.99 -4.65 -8.13
CA SER A 97 -5.16 -4.24 -8.90
C SER A 97 -5.07 -2.78 -9.37
N GLY A 98 -5.71 -2.45 -10.49
CA GLY A 98 -5.89 -1.06 -10.96
C GLY A 98 -4.72 -0.40 -11.70
N SER A 99 -3.45 -0.60 -11.32
CA SER A 99 -2.33 0.03 -12.05
C SER A 99 -0.92 -0.48 -11.77
N ALA A 100 -0.09 -0.63 -12.81
CA ALA A 100 1.37 -0.82 -12.66
C ALA A 100 2.09 0.40 -12.03
N HIS A 101 1.41 1.56 -11.90
CA HIS A 101 2.00 2.76 -11.30
C HIS A 101 2.37 2.60 -9.83
N PHE A 102 1.75 1.67 -9.10
CA PHE A 102 2.17 1.34 -7.73
C PHE A 102 3.66 1.02 -7.69
N ILE A 103 4.12 0.18 -8.62
CA ILE A 103 5.51 -0.25 -8.67
C ILE A 103 6.37 0.83 -9.27
N ASN A 104 5.90 1.57 -10.27
CA ASN A 104 6.71 2.62 -10.88
C ASN A 104 7.01 3.77 -9.89
N LYS A 105 6.07 4.09 -8.98
CA LYS A 105 6.15 5.28 -8.12
C LYS A 105 6.63 5.00 -6.70
N CYS A 106 6.40 3.80 -6.16
CA CYS A 106 6.87 3.46 -4.82
C CYS A 106 8.40 3.49 -4.73
N ASP A 107 8.90 3.72 -3.51
CA ASP A 107 10.33 3.66 -3.22
C ASP A 107 10.71 2.26 -2.72
N ASN A 108 9.86 1.64 -1.90
CA ASN A 108 9.98 0.26 -1.47
C ASN A 108 8.71 -0.52 -1.84
N GLY A 109 8.87 -1.80 -2.17
CA GLY A 109 7.76 -2.72 -2.44
C GLY A 109 7.92 -3.96 -1.61
N ILE A 110 6.95 -4.23 -0.74
CA ILE A 110 6.95 -5.35 0.19
C ILE A 110 5.67 -6.16 -0.06
N VAL A 111 5.82 -7.47 -0.19
CA VAL A 111 4.71 -8.41 -0.31
C VAL A 111 4.62 -9.19 1.00
N ILE A 112 3.44 -9.14 1.62
CA ILE A 112 3.10 -9.96 2.77
C ILE A 112 2.31 -11.15 2.26
N HIS A 113 2.87 -12.34 2.43
CA HIS A 113 2.27 -13.57 1.94
C HIS A 113 2.15 -14.60 3.06
N ARG A 114 0.99 -15.25 3.11
CA ARG A 114 0.69 -16.30 4.08
C ARG A 114 0.23 -17.55 3.33
N ASN A 115 0.85 -18.68 3.65
CA ASN A 115 0.35 -19.96 3.21
C ASN A 115 -0.95 -20.29 3.97
N ARG A 116 -1.97 -20.71 3.23
CA ARG A 116 -3.27 -21.11 3.76
C ARG A 116 -3.56 -22.60 3.56
N ASP A 117 -2.70 -23.30 2.84
CA ASP A 117 -2.83 -24.72 2.56
C ASP A 117 -1.88 -25.52 3.46
N PRO A 118 -2.40 -26.30 4.44
CA PRO A 118 -1.59 -27.13 5.32
C PRO A 118 -0.72 -28.15 4.57
N GLU A 119 -1.17 -28.62 3.40
CA GLU A 119 -0.43 -29.60 2.59
C GLU A 119 0.76 -28.94 1.85
N ALA A 120 0.67 -27.64 1.59
CA ALA A 120 1.74 -26.86 0.96
C ALA A 120 2.82 -26.37 1.95
N GLY A 121 2.59 -26.52 3.26
CA GLY A 121 3.58 -26.19 4.31
C GLY A 121 2.99 -25.49 5.54
N PRO A 122 3.84 -24.89 6.40
CA PRO A 122 3.41 -24.26 7.64
C PRO A 122 2.42 -23.10 7.42
N VAL A 123 1.33 -23.06 8.20
CA VAL A 123 0.24 -22.07 8.10
C VAL A 123 0.28 -20.97 9.17
N ASP A 124 1.23 -21.10 10.11
CA ASP A 124 1.60 -20.16 11.17
C ASP A 124 2.73 -19.20 10.75
N GLN A 125 3.22 -19.35 9.52
CA GLN A 125 4.28 -18.52 8.94
C GLN A 125 3.72 -17.43 8.03
N VAL A 126 4.31 -16.24 8.14
CA VAL A 126 4.12 -15.11 7.22
C VAL A 126 5.45 -14.80 6.57
N LYS A 127 5.50 -14.88 5.24
CA LYS A 127 6.64 -14.44 4.44
C LYS A 127 6.53 -12.94 4.19
N VAL A 128 7.55 -12.21 4.62
CA VAL A 128 7.76 -10.79 4.32
C VAL A 128 8.78 -10.71 3.19
N CYS A 129 8.31 -10.46 1.98
CA CYS A 129 9.16 -10.41 0.79
C CYS A 129 9.42 -8.97 0.37
N VAL A 130 10.63 -8.46 0.60
CA VAL A 130 11.08 -7.16 0.08
C VAL A 130 11.42 -7.33 -1.39
N ARG A 131 10.49 -6.95 -2.27
CA ARG A 131 10.58 -7.15 -3.73
C ARG A 131 11.13 -5.94 -4.48
N LYS A 132 11.16 -4.77 -3.83
CA LYS A 132 11.76 -3.55 -4.41
C LYS A 132 12.38 -2.68 -3.34
N VAL A 133 13.59 -2.17 -3.62
CA VAL A 133 14.24 -1.08 -2.90
C VAL A 133 14.83 -0.11 -3.92
N ARG A 134 14.35 1.14 -3.94
CA ARG A 134 14.84 2.18 -4.86
C ARG A 134 16.16 2.78 -4.39
N ASN A 135 16.26 3.10 -3.10
CA ASN A 135 17.47 3.68 -2.52
C ASN A 135 18.27 2.58 -1.81
N LYS A 136 19.44 2.24 -2.33
CA LYS A 136 20.31 1.18 -1.78
C LYS A 136 20.76 1.44 -0.33
N VAL A 137 20.78 2.71 0.10
CA VAL A 137 21.06 3.06 1.50
C VAL A 137 19.95 2.58 2.45
N ALA A 138 18.72 2.42 1.94
CA ALA A 138 17.60 1.90 2.70
C ALA A 138 17.61 0.36 2.83
N GLY A 139 18.48 -0.35 2.09
CA GLY A 139 18.64 -1.80 2.17
C GLY A 139 18.66 -2.50 0.82
N THR A 140 18.37 -3.81 0.85
CA THR A 140 18.36 -4.71 -0.32
C THR A 140 17.07 -5.51 -0.40
N ILE A 141 16.81 -6.07 -1.58
CA ILE A 141 15.78 -7.10 -1.77
C ILE A 141 16.13 -8.33 -0.94
N GLY A 142 15.11 -9.01 -0.42
CA GLY A 142 15.28 -10.18 0.43
C GLY A 142 13.97 -10.69 0.99
N GLU A 143 14.04 -11.73 1.79
CA GLU A 143 12.89 -12.37 2.42
C GLU A 143 13.16 -12.62 3.90
N ALA A 144 12.13 -12.46 4.71
CA ALA A 144 12.13 -12.83 6.11
C ALA A 144 10.85 -13.61 6.44
N ILE A 145 10.93 -14.51 7.42
CA ILE A 145 9.79 -15.27 7.91
C ILE A 145 9.46 -14.78 9.31
N LEU A 146 8.19 -14.44 9.52
CA LEU A 146 7.63 -14.15 10.83
C LEU A 146 6.70 -15.30 11.23
N LEU A 147 6.81 -15.73 12.48
CA LEU A 147 5.84 -16.63 13.11
C LEU A 147 4.78 -15.76 13.80
N TYR A 148 3.50 -16.10 13.66
CA TYR A 148 2.45 -15.41 14.39
C TYR A 148 1.65 -16.40 15.22
N ASN A 149 1.33 -16.01 16.44
CA ASN A 149 0.37 -16.73 17.27
C ASN A 149 -1.03 -16.20 16.94
N ARG A 150 -1.96 -17.11 16.65
CA ARG A 150 -3.31 -16.76 16.21
C ARG A 150 -4.22 -16.41 17.38
#